data_AF-A0A352X0C7-F1
#
_entry.id   AF-A0A352X0C7-F1
#
_cell.length_a   1.000
_cell.length_b   1.000
_cell.length_c   1.000
_cell.angle_alpha   90.00
_cell.angle_beta   90.00
_cell.angle_gamma   90.00
#
_symmetry.space_group_name_H-M   'P 1'
#
loop_
_entity.id
_entity.type
_entity.pdbx_description
1 polymer ?
#
loop_
_entity_poly.entity_id
_entity_poly.type
_entity_poly.pdbx_seq_one_letter_code
_entity_poly.pdbx_strand_id
1 'polypeptide(L)'
;MRHERVYLNDENSDIIAFSLYHHGSSNRMERERMKTILTRAIRRELTDRQRDCITMYYLEGMKMKDIADALHLSRSTVTRHIQSATRKLRRVASYYQR
;
A
#
# COMPACT_ATOMS: atom_id res chain seq x y z
N MET A 1 -16.96 -14.43 24.55
CA MET A 1 -16.28 -13.23 24.02
C MET A 1 -16.77 -13.01 22.59
N ARG A 2 -17.47 -11.90 22.31
CA ARG A 2 -18.02 -11.62 20.98
C ARG A 2 -16.87 -11.20 20.06
N HIS A 3 -16.58 -11.99 19.02
CA HIS A 3 -15.74 -11.56 17.92
C HIS A 3 -16.49 -10.49 17.12
N GLU A 4 -16.15 -9.22 17.38
CA GLU A 4 -16.62 -8.11 16.59
C GLU A 4 -15.94 -8.19 15.22
N ARG A 5 -16.73 -8.50 14.18
CA ARG A 5 -16.24 -8.54 12.80
C ARG A 5 -15.95 -7.11 12.38
N VAL A 6 -14.67 -6.75 12.34
CA VAL A 6 -14.21 -5.46 11.83
C VAL A 6 -14.47 -5.42 10.33
N TYR A 7 -15.35 -4.52 9.89
CA TYR A 7 -15.65 -4.29 8.48
C TYR A 7 -14.55 -3.41 7.88
N LEU A 8 -13.97 -3.87 6.76
CA LEU A 8 -12.99 -3.11 5.98
C LEU A 8 -13.70 -1.93 5.31
N ASN A 9 -13.35 -0.71 5.70
CA ASN A 9 -13.79 0.53 5.06
C ASN A 9 -12.58 1.39 4.67
N ASP A 10 -12.79 2.30 3.71
CA ASP A 10 -11.74 3.11 3.07
C ASP A 10 -10.89 3.93 4.08
N GLU A 11 -11.44 4.21 5.26
CA GLU A 11 -10.76 4.95 6.34
C GLU A 11 -9.93 4.08 7.30
N ASN A 12 -10.13 2.75 7.35
CA ASN A 12 -9.34 1.83 8.20
C ASN A 12 -8.15 1.19 7.47
N SER A 13 -7.80 1.70 6.29
CA SER A 13 -6.73 1.18 5.42
C SER A 13 -5.36 1.13 6.08
N ASP A 14 -5.11 1.99 7.08
CA ASP A 14 -3.79 2.21 7.67
C ASP A 14 -3.39 1.16 8.71
N ILE A 15 -4.35 0.53 9.40
CA ILE A 15 -4.02 -0.33 10.54
C ILE A 15 -3.60 -1.74 10.10
N ILE A 16 -4.04 -2.24 8.95
CA ILE A 16 -3.79 -3.64 8.54
C ILE A 16 -2.49 -3.81 7.74
N ALA A 17 -2.14 -2.88 6.85
CA ALA A 17 -1.01 -3.08 5.94
C ALA A 17 0.37 -2.93 6.62
N PHE A 18 0.54 -1.97 7.53
CA PHE A 18 1.78 -1.78 8.29
C PHE A 18 1.85 -2.64 9.57
N SER A 19 0.71 -2.97 10.21
CA SER A 19 0.73 -3.91 11.35
C SER A 19 0.90 -5.38 10.93
N LEU A 20 0.54 -5.77 9.70
CA LEU A 20 0.95 -7.07 9.12
C LEU A 20 2.48 -7.19 8.96
N TYR A 21 3.20 -6.07 8.84
CA TYR A 21 4.66 -6.09 8.95
C TYR A 21 5.14 -6.30 10.39
N HIS A 22 4.28 -6.19 11.41
CA HIS A 22 4.69 -5.94 12.79
C HIS A 22 4.08 -6.86 13.85
N HIS A 23 3.82 -8.16 13.60
CA HIS A 23 3.64 -9.09 14.72
C HIS A 23 3.94 -10.57 14.39
N GLY A 24 4.86 -11.17 15.15
CA GLY A 24 4.84 -12.61 15.53
C GLY A 24 5.86 -13.56 14.89
N SER A 25 6.97 -13.80 15.61
CA SER A 25 7.89 -14.97 15.60
C SER A 25 8.64 -15.40 14.31
N SER A 26 9.97 -15.24 14.33
CA SER A 26 11.03 -15.92 13.53
C SER A 26 11.04 -15.85 11.98
N ASN A 27 10.26 -15.00 11.34
CA ASN A 27 10.22 -14.80 9.88
C ASN A 27 10.95 -13.51 9.41
N ARG A 28 11.99 -13.09 10.15
CA ARG A 28 12.79 -11.88 9.84
C ARG A 28 13.36 -11.91 8.42
N MET A 29 13.89 -13.05 7.96
CA MET A 29 14.45 -13.15 6.60
C MET A 29 13.40 -13.01 5.51
N GLU A 30 12.23 -13.63 5.66
CA GLU A 30 11.12 -13.50 4.70
C GLU A 30 10.60 -12.06 4.66
N ARG A 31 10.52 -11.39 5.82
CA ARG A 31 10.16 -9.97 5.90
C ARG A 31 11.17 -9.08 5.18
N GLU A 32 12.47 -9.27 5.40
CA GLU A 32 13.50 -8.48 4.71
C GLU A 32 13.54 -8.77 3.20
N ARG A 33 13.31 -10.03 2.79
CA ARG A 33 13.13 -10.37 1.37
C ARG A 33 11.91 -9.65 0.77
N MET A 34 10.76 -9.72 1.43
CA MET A 34 9.52 -9.08 0.96
C MET A 34 9.69 -7.56 0.86
N LYS A 35 10.33 -6.91 1.83
CA LYS A 35 10.67 -5.48 1.77
C LYS A 35 11.54 -5.16 0.55
N THR A 36 12.57 -5.97 0.30
CA THR A 36 13.48 -5.78 -0.84
C THR A 36 12.72 -5.90 -2.17
N ILE A 37 11.86 -6.92 -2.28
CA ILE A 37 11.01 -7.16 -3.45
C ILE A 37 10.07 -5.98 -3.69
N LEU A 38 9.34 -5.54 -2.67
CA LEU A 38 8.37 -4.45 -2.79
C LEU A 38 9.06 -3.12 -3.08
N THR A 39 10.21 -2.85 -2.47
CA THR A 39 11.01 -1.65 -2.78
C THR A 39 11.42 -1.63 -4.25
N ARG A 40 11.86 -2.79 -4.78
CA ARG A 40 12.20 -2.92 -6.21
C ARG A 40 10.97 -2.78 -7.10
N ALA A 41 9.82 -3.34 -6.69
CA ALA A 41 8.56 -3.26 -7.41
C ALA A 41 8.05 -1.82 -7.50
N ILE A 42 8.10 -1.07 -6.40
CA ILE A 42 7.73 0.35 -6.37
C ILE A 42 8.58 1.15 -7.36
N ARG A 43 9.89 0.86 -7.45
CA ARG A 43 10.82 1.55 -8.35
C ARG A 43 10.67 1.17 -9.82
N ARG A 44 10.27 -0.07 -10.13
CA ARG A 44 10.28 -0.60 -11.52
C ARG A 44 8.90 -0.73 -12.15
N GLU A 45 7.88 -1.09 -11.37
CA GLU A 45 6.56 -1.45 -11.88
C GLU A 45 5.57 -0.28 -11.82
N LEU A 46 5.79 0.65 -10.89
CA LEU A 46 4.92 1.82 -10.73
C LEU A 46 5.42 2.96 -11.62
N THR A 47 4.47 3.61 -12.30
CA THR A 47 4.70 4.91 -12.92
C THR A 47 4.95 5.97 -11.85
N ASP A 48 5.53 7.11 -12.23
CA ASP A 48 5.84 8.18 -11.27
C ASP A 48 4.59 8.62 -10.51
N ARG A 49 3.48 8.89 -11.23
CA ARG A 49 2.21 9.27 -10.58
C ARG A 49 1.62 8.20 -9.67
N GLN A 50 1.81 6.92 -9.98
CA GLN A 50 1.40 5.82 -9.11
C GLN A 50 2.24 5.78 -7.83
N ARG A 51 3.53 6.04 -7.95
CA ARG A 51 4.48 6.09 -6.84
C ARG A 51 4.21 7.30 -5.95
N ASP A 52 4.01 8.47 -6.53
CA ASP A 52 3.69 9.70 -5.79
C ASP A 52 2.42 9.50 -4.96
N CYS A 53 1.34 9.00 -5.59
CA CYS A 53 0.06 8.77 -4.90
C CYS A 53 0.18 7.74 -3.76
N ILE A 54 0.92 6.64 -3.97
CA ILE A 54 1.13 5.62 -2.91
C ILE A 54 1.99 6.15 -1.77
N THR A 55 3.03 6.94 -2.10
CA THR A 55 3.95 7.53 -1.11
C THR A 55 3.18 8.52 -0.24
N MET A 56 2.50 9.49 -0.85
CA MET A 56 1.73 10.49 -0.12
C MET A 56 0.61 9.86 0.72
N TYR A 57 -0.07 8.83 0.20
CA TYR A 57 -1.15 8.18 0.94
C TYR A 57 -0.64 7.30 2.09
N TYR A 58 0.24 6.33 1.81
CA TYR A 58 0.61 5.31 2.80
C TYR A 58 1.84 5.67 3.64
N LEU A 59 2.77 6.49 3.12
CA LEU A 59 3.99 6.86 3.86
C LEU A 59 3.84 8.21 4.56
N GLU A 60 3.13 9.15 3.94
CA GLU A 60 2.93 10.50 4.49
C GLU A 60 1.55 10.67 5.15
N GLY A 61 0.66 9.68 5.05
CA GLY A 61 -0.65 9.70 5.69
C GLY A 61 -1.61 10.77 5.16
N MET A 62 -1.37 11.28 3.95
CA MET A 62 -2.22 12.32 3.36
C MET A 62 -3.58 11.76 2.95
N LYS A 63 -4.64 12.56 3.13
CA LYS A 63 -5.97 12.19 2.64
C LYS A 63 -6.01 12.32 1.12
N MET A 64 -6.84 11.51 0.46
CA MET A 64 -6.95 11.52 -1.02
C MET A 64 -7.30 12.90 -1.61
N LYS A 65 -8.02 13.75 -0.87
CA LYS A 65 -8.34 15.12 -1.29
C LYS A 65 -7.07 15.98 -1.31
N ASP A 66 -6.28 15.93 -0.23
CA ASP A 66 -5.04 16.72 -0.11
C ASP A 66 -4.01 16.28 -1.15
N ILE A 67 -3.95 14.98 -1.47
CA ILE A 67 -3.12 14.44 -2.56
C ILE A 67 -3.59 14.95 -3.93
N ALA A 68 -4.91 14.99 -4.14
CA ALA A 68 -5.49 15.49 -5.39
C ALA A 68 -5.13 16.96 -5.60
N ASP A 69 -5.24 17.77 -4.54
CA ASP A 69 -4.87 19.17 -4.57
C ASP A 69 -3.36 19.35 -4.79
N ALA A 70 -2.51 18.61 -4.06
CA ALA A 70 -1.06 18.68 -4.16
C ALA A 70 -0.50 18.25 -5.54
N LEU A 71 -1.14 17.28 -6.19
CA LEU A 71 -0.71 16.76 -7.49
C LEU A 71 -1.42 17.43 -8.68
N HIS A 72 -2.35 18.36 -8.41
CA HIS A 72 -3.24 18.98 -9.38
C HIS A 72 -4.04 17.96 -10.20
N LEU A 73 -4.65 16.99 -9.51
CA LEU A 73 -5.43 15.90 -10.07
C LEU A 73 -6.86 15.90 -9.52
N SER A 74 -7.77 15.15 -10.15
CA SER A 74 -9.07 14.85 -9.53
C SER A 74 -8.91 13.78 -8.45
N ARG A 75 -9.76 13.81 -7.42
CA ARG A 75 -9.83 12.73 -6.41
C ARG A 75 -10.00 11.34 -7.05
N SER A 76 -10.82 11.26 -8.11
CA SER A 76 -11.06 10.00 -8.83
C SER A 76 -9.80 9.48 -9.54
N THR A 77 -8.92 10.37 -9.97
CA THR A 77 -7.64 10.04 -10.60
C THR A 77 -6.66 9.52 -9.55
N VAL A 78 -6.57 10.17 -8.39
CA VAL A 78 -5.75 9.71 -7.25
C VAL A 78 -6.18 8.30 -6.81
N THR A 79 -7.49 8.08 -6.61
CA THR A 79 -8.01 6.76 -6.24
C THR A 79 -7.63 5.69 -7.26
N ARG A 80 -7.77 5.98 -8.57
CA ARG A 80 -7.38 5.05 -9.64
C ARG A 80 -5.87 4.76 -9.65
N HIS A 81 -5.03 5.77 -9.42
CA HIS A 81 -3.58 5.57 -9.31
C HIS A 81 -3.23 4.66 -8.14
N ILE A 82 -3.80 4.89 -6.96
CA ILE A 82 -3.58 4.06 -5.76
C ILE A 82 -4.04 2.62 -6.01
N GLN A 83 -5.24 2.42 -6.56
CA GLN A 83 -5.78 1.09 -6.86
C GLN A 83 -4.93 0.35 -7.89
N SER A 84 -4.52 1.02 -8.97
CA SER A 84 -3.67 0.45 -10.02
C SER A 84 -2.30 0.06 -9.46
N ALA A 85 -1.69 0.93 -8.66
CA ALA A 85 -0.41 0.66 -8.02
C ALA A 85 -0.48 -0.53 -7.05
N THR A 86 -1.50 -0.56 -6.19
CA THR A 86 -1.73 -1.65 -5.23
C THR A 86 -1.91 -2.99 -5.95
N ARG A 87 -2.63 -3.01 -7.07
CA ARG A 87 -2.81 -4.22 -7.89
C ARG A 87 -1.48 -4.74 -8.44
N LYS A 88 -0.61 -3.84 -8.93
CA LYS A 88 0.74 -4.20 -9.41
C LYS A 88 1.60 -4.76 -8.28
N LEU A 89 1.64 -4.09 -7.12
CA LEU A 89 2.43 -4.54 -5.98
C LEU A 89 1.96 -5.90 -5.45
N ARG A 90 0.64 -6.13 -5.37
CA ARG A 90 0.07 -7.45 -5.00
C ARG A 90 0.47 -8.54 -5.98
N ARG A 91 0.41 -8.26 -7.29
CA ARG A 91 0.84 -9.21 -8.32
C ARG A 91 2.31 -9.57 -8.14
N VAL A 92 3.18 -8.59 -7.91
CA VAL A 92 4.60 -8.87 -7.65
C VAL A 92 4.77 -9.71 -6.40
N ALA A 93 4.17 -9.33 -5.27
CA ALA A 93 4.28 -10.07 -4.02
C ALA A 93 3.80 -11.54 -4.16
N SER A 94 2.76 -11.79 -4.96
CA SER A 94 2.24 -13.14 -5.19
C SER A 94 3.21 -14.08 -5.90
N TYR A 95 4.14 -13.55 -6.71
CA TYR A 95 5.16 -14.37 -7.38
C TYR A 95 6.23 -14.89 -6.42
N TYR A 96 6.37 -14.28 -5.23
CA TYR A 96 7.39 -14.62 -4.25
C TYR A 96 6.84 -15.37 -3.03
N GLN A 97 5.52 -15.60 -2.96
CA GLN A 97 4.87 -16.41 -1.94
C GLN A 97 4.67 -17.89 -2.37
N ARG A 98 5.15 -18.24 -3.56
CA ARG A 98 5.20 -19.61 -4.10
C ARG A 98 6.64 -20.10 -4.10
#